data_AF-C6WJR6-F1
#
_entry.id   AF-C6WJR6-F1
#
_cell.length_a   1.000
_cell.length_b   1.000
_cell.length_c   1.000
_cell.angle_alpha   90.00
_cell.angle_beta   90.00
_cell.angle_gamma   90.00
#
_symmetry.space_group_name_H-M   'P 1'
#
loop_
_entity.id
_entity.type
_entity.pdbx_description
1 polymer ?
#
loop_
_entity_poly.entity_id
_entity_poly.type
_entity_poly.pdbx_seq_one_letter_code
_entity_poly.pdbx_strand_id
1 'polypeptide(L)'
;MTGRDPSGWLVAWSAALDRLEEDVAEAEALLRDERRMRELPLATPWSPPEGLGPLPIELRPRADEVLNRQLVVASKMARALSGTARHAAVLDRVESGSMGAPRPAYVDCAL
;
A
#
# COMPACT_ATOMS: atom_id res chain seq x y z
N MET A 1 -13.58 36.17 -1.64
CA MET A 1 -14.93 35.91 -1.09
C MET A 1 -15.34 34.48 -1.48
N THR A 2 -14.91 33.48 -0.73
CA THR A 2 -15.41 32.09 -0.87
C THR A 2 -15.68 31.54 0.53
N GLY A 3 -16.63 32.19 1.22
CA GLY A 3 -17.13 31.73 2.50
C GLY A 3 -18.06 30.54 2.25
N ARG A 4 -17.52 29.33 2.29
CA ARG A 4 -18.34 28.16 2.60
C ARG A 4 -18.36 28.04 4.10
N ASP A 5 -19.56 27.93 4.68
CA ASP A 5 -19.73 27.83 6.12
C ASP A 5 -19.04 26.57 6.66
N PRO A 6 -18.62 26.57 7.94
CA PRO A 6 -17.95 25.42 8.58
C PRO A 6 -18.73 24.10 8.39
N SER A 7 -20.05 24.18 8.35
CA SER A 7 -20.97 23.06 8.10
C SER A 7 -20.81 22.48 6.69
N GLY A 8 -20.59 23.31 5.68
CA GLY A 8 -20.39 22.87 4.30
C GLY A 8 -19.06 22.15 4.12
N TRP A 9 -18.02 22.55 4.85
CA TRP A 9 -16.75 21.83 4.89
C TRP A 9 -16.86 20.51 5.64
N LEU A 10 -17.62 20.44 6.72
CA LEU A 10 -17.87 19.20 7.45
C LEU A 10 -18.49 18.14 6.53
N VAL A 11 -19.48 18.51 5.73
CA VAL A 11 -20.11 17.60 4.77
C VAL A 11 -19.13 17.19 3.68
N ALA A 12 -18.38 18.13 3.10
CA ALA A 12 -17.41 17.83 2.05
C ALA A 12 -16.27 16.91 2.53
N TRP A 13 -15.73 17.17 3.72
CA TRP A 13 -14.70 16.33 4.34
C TRP A 13 -15.24 14.96 4.74
N SER A 14 -16.47 14.88 5.27
CA SER A 14 -17.08 13.59 5.58
C SER A 14 -17.22 12.73 4.32
N ALA A 15 -17.74 13.30 3.24
CA ALA A 15 -17.87 12.58 1.97
C ALA A 15 -16.52 12.20 1.33
N ALA A 16 -15.48 13.00 1.55
CA ALA A 16 -14.12 12.65 1.11
C ALA A 16 -13.52 11.51 1.93
N LEU A 17 -13.74 11.52 3.26
CA LEU A 17 -13.30 10.45 4.16
C LEU A 17 -14.07 9.15 3.92
N ASP A 18 -15.38 9.20 3.63
CA ASP A 18 -16.18 8.02 3.27
C ASP A 18 -15.55 7.28 2.07
N ARG A 19 -15.20 8.02 1.00
CA ARG A 19 -14.55 7.43 -0.18
C ARG A 19 -13.17 6.86 0.13
N LEU A 20 -12.36 7.57 0.92
CA LEU A 20 -11.04 7.07 1.32
C LEU A 20 -11.15 5.79 2.17
N GLU A 21 -12.18 5.67 3.01
CA GLU A 21 -12.43 4.48 3.81
C GLU A 21 -12.84 3.29 2.95
N GLU A 22 -13.66 3.52 1.93
CA GLU A 22 -14.03 2.51 0.92
C GLU A 22 -12.79 2.02 0.16
N ASP A 23 -11.97 2.93 -0.36
CA ASP A 23 -10.73 2.61 -1.08
C ASP A 23 -9.77 1.78 -0.21
N VAL A 24 -9.62 2.15 1.07
CA VAL A 24 -8.79 1.42 2.03
C VAL A 24 -9.36 0.04 2.32
N ALA A 25 -10.68 -0.09 2.49
CA ALA A 25 -11.31 -1.38 2.72
C ALA A 25 -11.15 -2.32 1.51
N GLU A 26 -11.24 -1.79 0.29
CA GLU A 26 -10.96 -2.54 -0.93
C GLU A 26 -9.51 -3.01 -0.96
N ALA A 27 -8.54 -2.12 -0.70
CA ALA A 27 -7.13 -2.46 -0.65
C ALA A 27 -6.81 -3.52 0.43
N GLU A 28 -7.44 -3.44 1.60
CA GLU A 28 -7.35 -4.44 2.67
C GLU A 28 -7.96 -5.80 2.27
N ALA A 29 -9.05 -5.80 1.51
CA ALA A 29 -9.65 -7.02 0.98
C ALA A 29 -8.75 -7.67 -0.08
N LEU A 30 -8.14 -6.88 -0.96
CA LEU A 30 -7.18 -7.34 -1.96
C LEU A 30 -5.91 -7.93 -1.32
N LEU A 31 -5.41 -7.32 -0.25
CA LEU A 31 -4.28 -7.86 0.51
C LEU A 31 -4.55 -9.24 1.14
N ARG A 32 -5.83 -9.58 1.41
CA ARG A 32 -6.20 -10.91 1.89
C ARG A 32 -6.22 -11.95 0.76
N ASP A 33 -6.26 -11.52 -0.49
CA ASP A 33 -6.29 -12.36 -1.70
C ASP A 33 -5.02 -12.12 -2.53
N GLU A 34 -3.89 -12.71 -2.09
CA GLU A 34 -2.56 -12.53 -2.70
C GLU A 34 -2.54 -12.81 -4.22
N ARG A 35 -3.42 -13.68 -4.70
CA ARG A 35 -3.55 -13.99 -6.13
C ARG A 35 -4.10 -12.80 -6.91
N ARG A 36 -5.10 -12.10 -6.36
CA ARG A 36 -5.69 -10.90 -6.99
C ARG A 36 -4.78 -9.69 -7.01
N MET A 37 -3.81 -9.60 -6.09
CA MET A 37 -2.87 -8.46 -6.06
C MET A 37 -2.04 -8.29 -7.35
N ARG A 38 -1.80 -9.37 -8.11
CA ARG A 38 -0.97 -9.32 -9.33
C ARG A 38 -1.69 -8.72 -10.54
N GLU A 39 -3.02 -8.65 -10.50
CA GLU A 39 -3.87 -8.19 -11.61
C GLU A 39 -4.44 -6.80 -11.33
N LEU A 40 -3.89 -6.09 -10.33
CA LEU A 40 -4.42 -4.80 -9.93
C LEU A 40 -4.20 -3.74 -11.00
N PRO A 41 -5.25 -3.00 -11.40
CA PRO A 41 -5.06 -1.80 -12.18
C PRO A 41 -4.22 -0.79 -11.40
N LEU A 42 -3.48 0.06 -12.12
CA LEU A 42 -2.81 1.21 -11.53
C LEU A 42 -3.85 2.05 -10.77
N ALA A 43 -3.67 2.17 -9.45
CA ALA A 43 -4.54 2.99 -8.62
C ALA A 43 -4.48 4.45 -9.08
N THR A 44 -5.64 5.10 -9.18
CA THR A 44 -5.68 6.53 -9.46
C THR A 44 -5.21 7.28 -8.23
N PRO A 45 -4.16 8.13 -8.31
CA PRO A 45 -3.69 8.88 -7.16
C PRO A 45 -4.82 9.74 -6.57
N TRP A 46 -5.00 9.67 -5.25
CA TRP A 46 -6.00 10.49 -4.59
C TRP A 46 -5.63 11.97 -4.72
N SER A 47 -6.61 12.76 -5.17
CA SER A 47 -6.54 14.22 -5.18
C SER A 47 -7.69 14.75 -4.33
N PRO A 48 -7.45 15.71 -3.42
CA PRO A 48 -8.51 16.28 -2.60
C PRO A 48 -9.57 16.94 -3.51
N PRO A 49 -10.86 16.61 -3.32
CA PRO A 49 -11.96 17.28 -4.00
C PRO A 49 -11.89 18.81 -3.91
N GLU A 50 -12.31 19.49 -4.97
CA GLU A 50 -12.42 20.94 -4.97
C GLU A 50 -13.39 21.45 -3.89
N GLY A 51 -13.07 22.60 -3.30
CA GLY A 51 -13.91 23.20 -2.26
C GLY A 51 -13.82 22.54 -0.89
N LEU A 52 -12.87 21.62 -0.68
CA LEU A 52 -12.41 21.26 0.65
C LEU A 52 -11.74 22.48 1.30
N GLY A 53 -12.29 22.91 2.42
CA GLY A 53 -11.68 23.90 3.30
C GLY A 53 -10.72 23.26 4.30
N PRO A 54 -10.33 23.96 5.38
CA PRO A 54 -9.61 23.34 6.48
C PRO A 54 -10.40 22.14 7.03
N LEU A 55 -9.67 21.09 7.44
CA LEU A 55 -10.26 19.92 8.10
C LEU A 55 -10.91 20.35 9.42
N PRO A 56 -12.22 20.12 9.62
CA PRO A 56 -12.88 20.34 10.89
C PRO A 56 -12.25 19.46 12.00
N ILE A 57 -12.06 20.02 13.18
CA ILE A 57 -11.35 19.35 14.29
C ILE A 57 -12.06 18.07 14.74
N GLU A 58 -13.38 18.02 14.58
CA GLU A 58 -14.24 16.89 14.88
C GLU A 58 -13.94 15.67 14.01
N LEU A 59 -13.47 15.91 12.78
CA LEU A 59 -13.10 14.85 11.83
C LEU A 59 -11.64 14.42 11.96
N ARG A 60 -10.84 15.11 12.78
CA ARG A 60 -9.42 14.78 12.95
C ARG A 60 -9.18 13.33 13.40
N PRO A 61 -9.87 12.80 14.44
CA PRO A 61 -9.66 11.42 14.84
C PRO A 61 -9.99 10.42 13.73
N ARG A 62 -11.03 10.71 12.93
CA ARG A 62 -11.44 9.89 11.79
C ARG A 62 -10.38 9.92 10.68
N ALA A 63 -9.88 11.10 10.32
CA ALA A 63 -8.83 11.25 9.32
C ALA A 63 -7.52 10.54 9.74
N ASP A 64 -7.15 10.62 11.02
CA ASP A 64 -5.97 9.94 11.56
C ASP A 64 -6.11 8.42 11.48
N GLU A 65 -7.30 7.87 11.76
CA GLU A 65 -7.57 6.43 11.62
C GLU A 65 -7.46 5.96 10.16
N VAL A 66 -8.03 6.71 9.22
CA VAL A 66 -7.91 6.43 7.78
C VAL A 66 -6.44 6.43 7.34
N LEU A 67 -5.68 7.44 7.75
CA LEU A 67 -4.26 7.56 7.42
C LEU A 67 -3.45 6.38 8.00
N ASN A 68 -3.71 6.01 9.25
CA ASN A 68 -3.03 4.87 9.88
C ASN A 68 -3.27 3.56 9.10
N ARG A 69 -4.53 3.29 8.72
CA ARG A 69 -4.88 2.11 7.91
C ARG A 69 -4.20 2.16 6.55
N GLN A 70 -4.17 3.31 5.88
CA GLN A 70 -3.45 3.49 4.61
C GLN A 70 -1.95 3.15 4.74
N LEU A 71 -1.28 3.64 5.79
CA LEU A 71 0.14 3.36 6.04
C LEU A 71 0.39 1.87 6.31
N VAL A 72 -0.49 1.21 7.05
CA VAL A 72 -0.42 -0.24 7.30
C VAL A 72 -0.58 -1.02 5.99
N VAL A 73 -1.54 -0.66 5.15
CA VAL A 73 -1.77 -1.27 3.83
C VAL A 73 -0.55 -1.07 2.94
N ALA A 74 -0.05 0.16 2.81
CA ALA A 74 1.13 0.48 2.01
C ALA A 74 2.37 -0.32 2.47
N SER A 75 2.58 -0.43 3.78
CA SER A 75 3.65 -1.26 4.36
C SER A 75 3.52 -2.74 4.01
N LYS A 76 2.30 -3.30 4.02
CA LYS A 76 2.05 -4.69 3.64
C LYS A 76 2.28 -4.90 2.14
N MET A 77 1.80 -4.00 1.30
CA MET A 77 2.02 -4.03 -0.15
C MET A 77 3.52 -4.00 -0.50
N ALA A 78 4.29 -3.10 0.11
CA ALA A 78 5.74 -3.01 -0.10
C ALA A 78 6.48 -4.31 0.29
N ARG A 79 6.04 -4.96 1.38
CA ARG A 79 6.57 -6.27 1.81
C ARG A 79 6.21 -7.39 0.83
N ALA A 80 4.97 -7.45 0.36
CA ALA A 80 4.52 -8.44 -0.62
C ALA A 80 5.30 -8.33 -1.95
N LEU A 81 5.51 -7.11 -2.43
CA LEU A 81 6.32 -6.84 -3.63
C LEU A 81 7.78 -7.29 -3.46
N SER A 82 8.38 -6.98 -2.30
CA SER A 82 9.77 -7.36 -1.99
C SER A 82 9.96 -8.88 -1.88
N GLY A 83 8.99 -9.60 -1.32
CA GLY A 83 8.99 -11.07 -1.29
C GLY A 83 8.87 -11.68 -2.69
N THR A 84 7.96 -11.14 -3.50
CA THR A 84 7.74 -11.59 -4.88
C THR A 84 8.99 -11.40 -5.75
N ALA A 85 9.69 -10.26 -5.63
CA ALA A 85 10.93 -10.00 -6.35
C ALA A 85 12.04 -11.02 -6.01
N ARG A 86 12.17 -11.41 -4.74
CA ARG A 86 13.12 -12.44 -4.30
C ARG A 86 12.76 -13.83 -4.84
N HIS A 87 11.48 -14.19 -4.83
CA HIS A 87 11.02 -15.46 -5.35
C HIS A 87 11.21 -15.55 -6.87
N ALA A 88 10.94 -14.46 -7.60
CA ALA A 88 11.23 -14.37 -9.03
C ALA A 88 12.73 -14.55 -9.32
N ALA A 89 13.62 -13.92 -8.55
CA ALA A 89 15.06 -14.09 -8.70
C ALA A 89 15.57 -15.50 -8.38
N VAL A 90 14.91 -16.22 -7.46
CA VAL A 90 15.24 -17.63 -7.15
C VAL A 90 14.73 -18.56 -8.25
N LEU A 91 13.51 -18.35 -8.75
CA LEU A 91 12.95 -19.14 -9.85
C LEU A 91 13.72 -18.93 -11.16
N ASP A 92 14.08 -17.69 -11.49
CA ASP A 92 14.92 -17.36 -12.65
C ASP A 92 16.29 -18.08 -12.58
N ARG A 93 16.88 -18.18 -11.37
CA ARG A 93 18.12 -18.94 -11.15
C ARG A 93 17.95 -20.47 -11.33
N VAL A 94 16.78 -21.00 -10.98
CA VAL A 94 16.45 -22.43 -11.11
C VAL A 94 16.13 -22.78 -12.57
N GLU A 95 15.36 -21.94 -13.27
CA GLU A 95 15.01 -22.11 -14.69
C GLU A 95 16.20 -21.88 -15.62
N SER A 96 17.11 -20.94 -15.28
CA SER A 96 18.36 -20.70 -16.02
C SER A 96 19.39 -21.84 -15.93
N GLY A 97 19.04 -22.98 -15.30
CA GLY A 97 19.79 -24.23 -15.46
C GLY A 97 21.23 -24.19 -14.94
N SER A 98 21.57 -23.32 -13.98
CA SER A 98 22.85 -23.43 -13.27
C SER A 98 22.75 -24.47 -12.16
N MET A 99 22.50 -25.73 -12.55
CA MET A 99 22.89 -26.88 -11.76
C MET A 99 24.36 -27.23 -12.10
N GLY A 100 25.25 -26.24 -12.05
CA GLY A 100 26.67 -26.50 -11.94
C GLY A 100 26.90 -27.06 -10.54
N ALA A 101 27.21 -28.36 -10.46
CA ALA A 101 27.40 -29.13 -9.23
C ALA A 101 28.02 -28.31 -8.08
N PRO A 102 27.57 -28.52 -6.81
CA PRO A 102 28.16 -27.82 -5.68
C PRO A 102 29.64 -28.20 -5.61
N ARG A 103 30.53 -27.28 -5.97
CA ARG A 103 31.97 -27.48 -5.85
C ARG A 103 32.30 -27.15 -4.38
N PRO A 104 32.56 -28.13 -3.52
CA PRO A 104 32.88 -27.84 -2.12
C PRO A 104 34.19 -27.06 -2.09
N ALA A 105 34.15 -25.83 -1.59
CA ALA A 105 35.35 -25.06 -1.27
C ALA A 105 35.76 -25.43 0.16
N TYR A 106 36.89 -26.10 0.31
CA TYR A 106 37.50 -26.35 1.61
C TYR A 106 38.16 -25.05 2.06
N VAL A 107 37.75 -24.53 3.22
CA VAL A 107 38.44 -23.41 3.88
C VAL A 107 39.56 -24.02 4.71
N ASP A 108 40.81 -23.75 4.33
CA ASP A 108 41.99 -24.09 5.12
C ASP A 108 42.12 -23.05 6.25
N CYS A 109 41.83 -23.49 7.47
CA CYS A 109 42.16 -22.73 8.67
C CYS A 109 43.55 -23.15 9.12
N ALA A 110 44.59 -22.46 8.65
CA ALA A 110 45.90 -22.50 9.28
C ALA A 110 45.86 -21.75 10.63
N LEU A 111 46.42 -22.40 11.66
CA LEU A 111 46.40 -22.01 13.08
C LEU A 111 46.86 -20.58 13.40
#